data_AF-A0A7S0YCV6-F1
#
_entry.id   AF-A0A7S0YCV6-F1
#
_cell.length_a   1.000
_cell.length_b   1.000
_cell.length_c   1.000
_cell.angle_alpha   90.00
_cell.angle_beta   90.00
_cell.angle_gamma   90.00
#
_symmetry.space_group_name_H-M   'P 1'
#
loop_
_entity.id
_entity.type
_entity.pdbx_description
1 polymer ?
#
loop_
_entity_poly.entity_id
_entity_poly.type
_entity_poly.pdbx_seq_one_letter_code
_entity_poly.pdbx_strand_id
1 'polypeptide(L)'
;IIKPVVAVFLLLLSCNRIIYALAPSSLPETPTRQQSRRSFLAIAASASTLTTSLWSNIANAASVPSIYEGMSAFASNKVEESVAIYDAIIREDPRRKPFLWQRGLSLYYAERYKDGAEQFKTDVAVNPNDTEEQIWHLLCLAKTEGVGSLETARAQKLTVGKDRRPVMRVVQKLFLGETESEQELIAMAESINSKVGDKFYASLYLSLYYESMNDENSSKQWMVNAVGSEYVKTVGQRDPMVDVAKVAMKRRGW
;
A
#
# COMPACT_ATOMS: atom_id res chain seq x y z
N ILE A 1 -13.05 58.85 6.08
CA ILE A 1 -14.29 59.57 6.44
C ILE A 1 -15.26 58.52 6.98
N ILE A 2 -15.09 58.13 8.25
CA ILE A 2 -15.91 58.51 9.43
C ILE A 2 -17.22 57.70 9.53
N LYS A 3 -17.26 56.77 10.51
CA LYS A 3 -18.48 56.23 11.17
C LYS A 3 -19.16 57.33 12.00
N PRO A 4 -20.42 57.22 12.47
CA PRO A 4 -20.65 56.63 13.83
C PRO A 4 -22.02 55.90 14.03
N VAL A 5 -22.12 54.81 14.82
CA VAL A 5 -22.56 54.67 16.26
C VAL A 5 -24.10 54.54 16.35
N VAL A 6 -24.80 53.67 17.13
CA VAL A 6 -24.84 53.26 18.56
C VAL A 6 -25.70 51.96 18.63
N ALA A 7 -25.26 50.79 19.10
CA ALA A 7 -25.25 50.23 20.47
C ALA A 7 -26.60 50.18 21.24
N VAL A 8 -27.13 48.98 21.55
CA VAL A 8 -27.81 48.69 22.84
C VAL A 8 -27.51 47.25 23.26
N PHE A 9 -26.92 47.15 24.45
CA PHE A 9 -26.68 45.97 25.27
C PHE A 9 -28.00 45.48 25.91
N LEU A 10 -28.14 44.17 26.12
CA LEU A 10 -28.77 43.64 27.34
C LEU A 10 -28.28 42.21 27.62
N LEU A 11 -27.54 42.08 28.72
CA LEU A 11 -27.22 40.84 29.43
C LEU A 11 -28.49 40.20 29.99
N LEU A 12 -28.56 38.87 29.99
CA LEU A 12 -29.02 38.11 31.15
C LEU A 12 -28.33 36.73 31.19
N LEU A 13 -27.55 36.52 32.25
CA LEU A 13 -27.08 35.22 32.74
C LEU A 13 -28.22 34.51 33.46
N SER A 14 -28.38 33.21 33.26
CA SER A 14 -28.80 32.31 34.35
C SER A 14 -28.46 30.85 34.06
N CYS A 15 -27.79 30.25 35.04
CA CYS A 15 -27.42 28.85 35.20
C CYS A 15 -28.54 27.85 34.92
N ASN A 16 -28.18 26.64 34.48
CA ASN A 16 -28.68 25.45 35.19
C ASN A 16 -27.71 24.27 35.13
N ARG A 17 -27.32 23.83 36.34
CA ARG A 17 -26.56 22.62 36.64
C ARG A 17 -27.51 21.43 36.61
N ILE A 18 -27.11 20.33 35.98
CA ILE A 18 -27.78 19.03 36.14
C ILE A 18 -27.22 18.37 37.41
N ILE A 19 -28.15 18.05 38.31
CA ILE A 19 -27.94 17.50 39.65
C ILE A 19 -27.89 15.97 39.57
N TYR A 20 -26.89 15.36 40.20
CA TYR A 20 -26.84 13.94 40.53
C TYR A 20 -27.85 13.64 41.66
N ALA A 21 -28.73 12.66 41.45
CA ALA A 21 -29.64 12.16 42.47
C ALA A 21 -28.95 11.11 43.34
N LEU A 22 -28.69 11.47 44.62
CA LEU A 22 -28.38 10.54 45.70
C LEU A 22 -29.61 10.42 46.60
N ALA A 23 -30.11 9.20 46.76
CA ALA A 23 -31.22 8.88 47.64
C ALA A 23 -30.78 8.94 49.12
N PRO A 24 -31.60 9.47 50.03
CA PRO A 24 -31.25 9.60 51.45
C PRO A 24 -31.50 8.30 52.22
N SER A 25 -30.52 7.97 53.07
CA SER A 25 -30.61 7.01 54.16
C SER A 25 -31.23 7.66 55.40
N SER A 26 -32.26 7.03 55.96
CA SER A 26 -32.81 7.36 57.27
C SER A 26 -32.74 6.13 58.18
N LEU A 27 -31.99 6.28 59.27
CA LEU A 27 -31.96 5.34 60.41
C LEU A 27 -33.25 5.47 61.24
N PRO A 28 -33.65 4.40 61.93
CA PRO A 28 -34.11 4.58 63.30
C PRO A 28 -33.46 3.59 64.29
N GLU A 29 -33.73 3.92 65.55
CA GLU A 29 -33.02 3.61 66.79
C GLU A 29 -33.04 2.15 67.26
N THR A 30 -32.14 1.89 68.21
CA THR A 30 -31.96 0.64 68.96
C THR A 30 -33.07 0.37 69.98
N PRO A 31 -33.30 -0.92 70.28
CA PRO A 31 -33.43 -1.31 71.69
C PRO A 31 -32.56 -2.53 72.05
N THR A 32 -32.35 -2.65 73.36
CA THR A 32 -31.38 -3.47 74.09
C THR A 32 -31.84 -4.92 74.38
N ARG A 33 -30.83 -5.79 74.55
CA ARG A 33 -30.70 -6.91 75.52
C ARG A 33 -31.18 -8.35 75.13
N GLN A 34 -30.18 -9.26 75.18
CA GLN A 34 -30.20 -10.75 75.35
C GLN A 34 -31.13 -11.54 74.40
N GLN A 35 -30.67 -12.53 73.61
CA GLN A 35 -30.11 -13.81 74.06
C GLN A 35 -29.72 -14.72 72.87
N SER A 36 -28.70 -15.55 73.09
CA SER A 36 -28.45 -16.88 72.49
C SER A 36 -27.93 -17.01 71.05
N ARG A 37 -26.75 -17.64 70.99
CA ARG A 37 -26.08 -18.23 69.82
C ARG A 37 -26.92 -19.36 69.24
N ARG A 38 -27.19 -19.36 67.92
CA ARG A 38 -27.21 -20.57 67.07
C ARG A 38 -26.79 -20.21 65.65
N SER A 39 -25.72 -20.85 65.20
CA SER A 39 -25.29 -20.92 63.81
C SER A 39 -26.34 -21.64 62.96
N PHE A 40 -26.46 -21.29 61.67
CA PHE A 40 -26.32 -22.17 60.50
C PHE A 40 -27.09 -21.67 59.26
N LEU A 41 -26.33 -21.59 58.15
CA LEU A 41 -26.73 -21.75 56.74
C LEU A 41 -27.62 -20.68 56.09
N ALA A 42 -26.94 -19.68 55.51
CA ALA A 42 -27.50 -18.86 54.44
C ALA A 42 -27.64 -19.66 53.15
N ILE A 43 -28.87 -19.75 52.67
CA ILE A 43 -29.23 -20.09 51.29
C ILE A 43 -29.10 -18.81 50.47
N ALA A 44 -28.19 -18.78 49.49
CA ALA A 44 -28.26 -17.88 48.33
C ALA A 44 -27.27 -18.33 47.24
N ALA A 45 -27.59 -19.45 46.59
CA ALA A 45 -26.97 -19.80 45.31
C ALA A 45 -27.82 -19.19 44.18
N SER A 46 -27.40 -18.07 43.60
CA SER A 46 -27.64 -17.67 42.19
C SER A 46 -27.31 -16.19 41.95
N ALA A 47 -26.23 -15.93 41.21
CA ALA A 47 -26.05 -14.83 40.23
C ALA A 47 -24.55 -14.54 39.98
N SER A 48 -23.81 -15.50 39.41
CA SER A 48 -22.42 -15.24 38.95
C SER A 48 -22.14 -15.82 37.56
N THR A 49 -23.12 -15.85 36.68
CA THR A 49 -22.98 -16.39 35.30
C THR A 49 -23.32 -15.38 34.21
N LEU A 50 -23.21 -14.07 34.47
CA LEU A 50 -23.44 -13.04 33.45
C LEU A 50 -22.29 -12.06 33.22
N THR A 51 -21.05 -12.40 33.63
CA THR A 51 -19.88 -11.53 33.35
C THR A 51 -18.79 -12.21 32.52
N THR A 52 -18.89 -13.50 32.23
CA THR A 52 -17.89 -14.20 31.40
C THR A 52 -18.12 -14.09 29.90
N SER A 53 -19.29 -13.62 29.43
CA SER A 53 -19.57 -13.44 28.00
C SER A 53 -19.21 -12.05 27.44
N LEU A 54 -18.83 -11.10 28.29
CA LEU A 54 -18.43 -9.75 27.85
C LEU A 54 -16.92 -9.59 27.66
N TRP A 55 -16.11 -10.53 28.15
CA TRP A 55 -14.63 -10.50 28.03
C TRP A 55 -14.09 -11.41 26.92
N SER A 56 -14.89 -12.35 26.40
CA SER A 56 -14.53 -13.15 25.23
C SER A 56 -14.68 -12.39 23.90
N ASN A 57 -15.22 -11.17 23.94
CA ASN A 57 -15.32 -10.25 22.81
C ASN A 57 -14.35 -9.06 22.91
N ILE A 58 -13.24 -9.19 23.67
CA ILE A 58 -12.04 -8.43 23.33
C ILE A 58 -11.57 -9.03 22.00
N ALA A 59 -12.09 -8.42 20.93
CA ALA A 59 -11.94 -8.83 19.56
C ALA A 59 -10.49 -9.23 19.27
N ASN A 60 -10.33 -10.37 18.61
CA ASN A 60 -9.27 -10.56 17.62
C ASN A 60 -9.40 -9.43 16.58
N ALA A 61 -8.99 -8.21 16.92
CA ALA A 61 -8.67 -7.21 15.93
C ALA A 61 -7.45 -7.78 15.20
N ALA A 62 -7.67 -8.37 14.03
CA ALA A 62 -6.60 -8.84 13.17
C ALA A 62 -5.58 -7.69 13.04
N SER A 63 -4.32 -7.95 13.34
CA SER A 63 -3.26 -6.95 13.22
C SER A 63 -3.22 -6.42 11.79
N VAL A 64 -3.03 -5.11 11.64
CA VAL A 64 -2.88 -4.47 10.33
C VAL A 64 -1.68 -5.13 9.62
N PRO A 65 -1.86 -5.67 8.40
CA PRO A 65 -0.77 -6.30 7.66
C PRO A 65 0.42 -5.35 7.44
N SER A 66 1.61 -5.94 7.32
CA SER A 66 2.86 -5.25 7.01
C SER A 66 3.06 -5.10 5.49
N ILE A 67 3.90 -4.13 5.10
CA ILE A 67 4.31 -3.95 3.69
C ILE A 67 5.03 -5.20 3.17
N TYR A 68 5.79 -5.87 4.05
CA TYR A 68 6.50 -7.09 3.74
C TYR A 68 5.55 -8.24 3.40
N GLU A 69 4.46 -8.41 4.16
CA GLU A 69 3.43 -9.41 3.84
C GLU A 69 2.81 -9.15 2.46
N GLY A 70 2.56 -7.88 2.11
CA GLY A 70 2.07 -7.50 0.79
C GLY A 70 3.04 -7.90 -0.33
N MET A 71 4.34 -7.64 -0.15
CA MET A 71 5.36 -8.04 -1.12
C MET A 71 5.57 -9.55 -1.16
N SER A 72 5.47 -10.23 -0.03
CA SER A 72 5.60 -11.70 0.06
C SER A 72 4.45 -12.40 -0.68
N ALA A 73 3.22 -11.89 -0.55
CA ALA A 73 2.08 -12.34 -1.34
C ALA A 73 2.31 -12.11 -2.84
N PHE A 74 2.80 -10.93 -3.22
CA PHE A 74 3.14 -10.62 -4.61
C PHE A 74 4.20 -11.59 -5.18
N ALA A 75 5.33 -11.75 -4.51
CA ALA A 75 6.42 -12.66 -4.91
C ALA A 75 5.95 -14.13 -5.03
N SER A 76 4.95 -14.51 -4.24
CA SER A 76 4.29 -15.82 -4.30
C SER A 76 3.26 -15.95 -5.43
N ASN A 77 3.17 -14.96 -6.33
CA ASN A 77 2.16 -14.86 -7.40
C ASN A 77 0.71 -14.79 -6.89
N LYS A 78 0.51 -14.38 -5.63
CA LYS A 78 -0.81 -14.11 -5.04
C LYS A 78 -1.12 -12.62 -5.17
N VAL A 79 -1.24 -12.17 -6.41
CA VAL A 79 -1.27 -10.75 -6.77
C VAL A 79 -2.50 -10.05 -6.18
N GLU A 80 -3.66 -10.70 -6.25
CA GLU A 80 -4.92 -10.16 -5.73
C GLU A 80 -4.90 -10.05 -4.19
N GLU A 81 -4.28 -11.03 -3.50
CA GLU A 81 -4.03 -10.98 -2.06
C GLU A 81 -3.10 -9.83 -1.67
N SER A 82 -2.03 -9.61 -2.45
CA SER A 82 -1.12 -8.49 -2.27
C SER A 82 -1.85 -7.13 -2.35
N VAL A 83 -2.74 -6.97 -3.34
CA VAL A 83 -3.57 -5.75 -3.44
C VAL A 83 -4.46 -5.58 -2.21
N ALA A 84 -5.12 -6.64 -1.76
CA ALA A 84 -5.99 -6.59 -0.57
C ALA A 84 -5.22 -6.21 0.70
N ILE A 85 -3.99 -6.71 0.86
CA ILE A 85 -3.09 -6.35 1.97
C ILE A 85 -2.79 -4.85 1.95
N TYR A 86 -2.39 -4.29 0.79
CA TYR A 86 -2.11 -2.86 0.69
C TYR A 86 -3.35 -1.99 0.87
N ASP A 87 -4.51 -2.42 0.36
CA ASP A 87 -5.78 -1.73 0.58
C ASP A 87 -6.17 -1.72 2.06
N ALA A 88 -5.87 -2.79 2.82
CA ALA A 88 -6.06 -2.83 4.27
C ALA A 88 -5.14 -1.85 5.01
N ILE A 89 -3.86 -1.78 4.61
CA ILE A 89 -2.90 -0.80 5.13
C ILE A 89 -3.41 0.64 4.94
N ILE A 90 -3.92 0.96 3.75
CA ILE A 90 -4.43 2.31 3.42
C ILE A 90 -5.74 2.61 4.16
N ARG A 91 -6.59 1.61 4.38
CA ARG A 91 -7.84 1.78 5.14
C ARG A 91 -7.57 2.17 6.59
N GLU A 92 -6.55 1.56 7.20
CA GLU A 92 -6.12 1.89 8.56
C GLU A 92 -5.48 3.29 8.62
N ASP A 93 -4.54 3.58 7.72
CA ASP A 93 -3.89 4.89 7.66
C ASP A 93 -3.76 5.38 6.21
N PRO A 94 -4.70 6.23 5.74
CA PRO A 94 -4.69 6.77 4.39
C PRO A 94 -3.42 7.54 4.03
N ARG A 95 -2.70 8.08 5.02
CA ARG A 95 -1.45 8.83 4.81
C ARG A 95 -0.31 7.94 4.33
N ARG A 96 -0.45 6.62 4.45
CA ARG A 96 0.54 5.66 3.96
C ARG A 96 0.49 5.47 2.45
N LYS A 97 -0.63 5.80 1.79
CA LYS A 97 -0.83 5.58 0.35
C LYS A 97 0.32 6.09 -0.54
N PRO A 98 0.87 7.30 -0.34
CA PRO A 98 1.97 7.82 -1.18
C PRO A 98 3.32 7.10 -1.02
N PHE A 99 3.42 6.12 -0.13
CA PHE A 99 4.67 5.41 0.16
C PHE A 99 4.57 3.92 -0.19
N LEU A 100 3.61 3.54 -1.04
CA LEU A 100 3.26 2.15 -1.35
C LEU A 100 3.39 1.87 -2.84
N TRP A 101 4.53 2.21 -3.43
CA TRP A 101 4.84 1.88 -4.84
C TRP A 101 4.69 0.38 -5.14
N GLN A 102 4.89 -0.49 -4.14
CA GLN A 102 4.67 -1.93 -4.26
C GLN A 102 3.22 -2.26 -4.62
N ARG A 103 2.25 -1.50 -4.10
CA ARG A 103 0.85 -1.63 -4.46
C ARG A 103 0.63 -1.36 -5.94
N GLY A 104 1.36 -0.41 -6.52
CA GLY A 104 1.30 -0.10 -7.95
C GLY A 104 1.69 -1.31 -8.81
N LEU A 105 2.74 -2.04 -8.43
CA LEU A 105 3.13 -3.28 -9.09
C LEU A 105 2.06 -4.35 -8.98
N SER A 106 1.51 -4.57 -7.78
CA SER A 106 0.44 -5.54 -7.57
C SER A 106 -0.81 -5.19 -8.38
N LEU A 107 -1.15 -3.90 -8.51
CA LEU A 107 -2.27 -3.44 -9.34
C LEU A 107 -2.03 -3.68 -10.82
N TYR A 108 -0.81 -3.46 -11.32
CA TYR A 108 -0.46 -3.74 -12.70
C TYR A 108 -0.69 -5.22 -13.05
N TYR A 109 -0.19 -6.14 -12.22
CA TYR A 109 -0.37 -7.58 -12.45
C TYR A 109 -1.78 -8.09 -12.11
N ALA A 110 -2.56 -7.35 -11.31
CA ALA A 110 -3.99 -7.57 -11.11
C ALA A 110 -4.84 -6.96 -12.25
N GLU A 111 -4.21 -6.40 -13.29
CA GLU A 111 -4.86 -5.75 -14.43
C GLU A 111 -5.74 -4.55 -14.05
N ARG A 112 -5.50 -3.98 -12.87
CA ARG A 112 -6.13 -2.74 -12.37
C ARG A 112 -5.30 -1.54 -12.78
N TYR A 113 -5.08 -1.39 -14.09
CA TYR A 113 -4.11 -0.46 -14.65
C TYR A 113 -4.37 1.01 -14.30
N LYS A 114 -5.63 1.45 -14.35
CA LYS A 114 -6.00 2.82 -13.98
C LYS A 114 -5.63 3.13 -12.52
N ASP A 115 -5.88 2.19 -11.61
CA ASP A 115 -5.54 2.34 -10.19
C ASP A 115 -4.02 2.32 -9.97
N GLY A 116 -3.29 1.49 -10.74
CA GLY A 116 -1.83 1.44 -10.73
C GLY A 116 -1.20 2.76 -11.19
N ALA A 117 -1.70 3.34 -12.30
CA ALA A 117 -1.24 4.63 -12.80
C ALA A 117 -1.42 5.75 -11.76
N GLU A 118 -2.58 5.79 -11.08
CA GLU A 118 -2.83 6.76 -9.99
C GLU A 118 -1.99 6.49 -8.74
N GLN A 119 -1.67 5.23 -8.43
CA GLN A 119 -0.75 4.89 -7.34
C GLN A 119 0.64 5.49 -7.60
N PHE A 120 1.26 5.19 -8.75
CA PHE A 120 2.59 5.71 -9.08
C PHE A 120 2.63 7.24 -9.19
N LYS A 121 1.55 7.86 -9.67
CA LYS A 121 1.41 9.33 -9.65
C LYS A 121 1.43 9.90 -8.23
N THR A 122 0.82 9.19 -7.28
CA THR A 122 0.84 9.57 -5.86
C THR A 122 2.23 9.39 -5.25
N ASP A 123 2.94 8.32 -5.62
CA ASP A 123 4.28 8.01 -5.11
C ASP A 123 5.32 9.05 -5.60
N VAL A 124 5.32 9.37 -6.90
CA VAL A 124 6.23 10.38 -7.49
C VAL A 124 6.03 11.76 -6.89
N ALA A 125 4.82 12.10 -6.45
CA ALA A 125 4.54 13.39 -5.82
C ALA A 125 5.31 13.59 -4.49
N VAL A 126 5.68 12.50 -3.80
CA VAL A 126 6.48 12.54 -2.56
C VAL A 126 7.93 12.08 -2.77
N ASN A 127 8.21 11.33 -3.83
CA ASN A 127 9.54 10.86 -4.20
C ASN A 127 9.83 11.09 -5.71
N PRO A 128 10.11 12.33 -6.12
CA PRO A 128 10.26 12.66 -7.55
C PRO A 128 11.58 12.17 -8.16
N ASN A 129 12.36 11.33 -7.47
CA ASN A 129 13.68 10.89 -7.95
C ASN A 129 13.69 9.45 -8.47
N ASP A 130 12.58 8.73 -8.36
CA ASP A 130 12.50 7.36 -8.85
C ASP A 130 12.01 7.30 -10.30
N THR A 131 12.93 6.95 -11.19
CA THR A 131 12.65 6.79 -12.61
C THR A 131 11.78 5.57 -12.91
N GLU A 132 11.82 4.54 -12.06
CA GLU A 132 11.02 3.34 -12.23
C GLU A 132 9.53 3.66 -12.06
N GLU A 133 9.17 4.49 -11.08
CA GLU A 133 7.77 4.88 -10.86
C GLU A 133 7.16 5.60 -12.09
N GLN A 134 7.95 6.43 -12.80
CA GLN A 134 7.54 7.03 -14.06
C GLN A 134 7.30 5.97 -15.15
N ILE A 135 8.20 4.98 -15.27
CA ILE A 135 8.08 3.90 -16.27
C ILE A 135 6.85 3.03 -15.98
N TRP A 136 6.66 2.64 -14.71
CA TRP A 136 5.50 1.84 -14.31
C TRP A 136 4.18 2.58 -14.47
N HIS A 137 4.16 3.90 -14.23
CA HIS A 137 3.02 4.75 -14.55
C HIS A 137 2.66 4.67 -16.05
N LEU A 138 3.66 4.79 -16.95
CA LEU A 138 3.46 4.68 -18.39
C LEU A 138 2.98 3.27 -18.81
N LEU A 139 3.55 2.22 -18.23
CA LEU A 139 3.12 0.84 -18.47
C LEU A 139 1.65 0.61 -18.08
N CYS A 140 1.23 1.16 -16.93
CA CYS A 140 -0.18 1.12 -16.52
C CYS A 140 -1.07 1.89 -17.51
N LEU A 141 -0.70 3.12 -17.85
CA LEU A 141 -1.46 3.92 -18.81
C LEU A 141 -1.59 3.23 -20.17
N ALA A 142 -0.51 2.63 -20.68
CA ALA A 142 -0.51 1.93 -21.97
C ALA A 142 -1.57 0.81 -22.04
N LYS A 143 -1.90 0.17 -20.91
CA LYS A 143 -2.93 -0.87 -20.82
C LYS A 143 -4.29 -0.37 -20.31
N THR A 144 -4.42 0.93 -20.02
CA THR A 144 -5.67 1.53 -19.56
C THR A 144 -6.59 1.82 -20.74
N GLU A 145 -7.87 1.46 -20.61
CA GLU A 145 -8.91 1.78 -21.60
C GLU A 145 -8.94 3.28 -21.93
N GLY A 146 -9.00 3.61 -23.22
CA GLY A 146 -8.94 4.99 -23.73
C GLY A 146 -7.53 5.53 -23.98
N VAL A 147 -6.48 4.94 -23.40
CA VAL A 147 -5.08 5.27 -23.71
C VAL A 147 -4.47 4.21 -24.64
N GLY A 148 -4.52 2.94 -24.23
CA GLY A 148 -4.33 1.76 -25.08
C GLY A 148 -2.97 1.56 -25.76
N SER A 149 -1.99 2.45 -25.57
CA SER A 149 -0.63 2.26 -26.09
C SER A 149 0.40 3.05 -25.30
N LEU A 150 1.67 2.61 -25.36
CA LEU A 150 2.79 3.35 -24.78
C LEU A 150 2.95 4.73 -25.43
N GLU A 151 2.74 4.84 -26.75
CA GLU A 151 2.82 6.12 -27.46
C GLU A 151 1.84 7.15 -26.90
N THR A 152 0.55 6.78 -26.76
CA THR A 152 -0.46 7.65 -26.18
C THR A 152 -0.17 7.97 -24.71
N ALA A 153 0.36 7.00 -23.95
CA ALA A 153 0.69 7.17 -22.53
C ALA A 153 1.76 8.25 -22.29
N ARG A 154 2.71 8.43 -23.21
CA ARG A 154 3.81 9.41 -23.10
C ARG A 154 3.33 10.86 -22.90
N ALA A 155 2.15 11.20 -23.42
CA ALA A 155 1.53 12.52 -23.23
C ALA A 155 1.19 12.80 -21.75
N GLN A 156 1.08 11.77 -20.92
CA GLN A 156 0.75 11.85 -19.50
C GLN A 156 1.95 11.50 -18.60
N LYS A 157 3.17 11.50 -19.12
CA LYS A 157 4.38 11.19 -18.35
C LYS A 157 4.50 12.04 -17.09
N LEU A 158 4.90 11.42 -15.99
CA LEU A 158 5.28 12.13 -14.77
C LEU A 158 6.62 12.85 -14.96
N THR A 159 6.94 13.85 -14.15
CA THR A 159 8.27 14.48 -14.16
C THR A 159 9.08 13.95 -12.99
N VAL A 160 10.26 13.41 -13.27
CA VAL A 160 11.19 12.84 -12.28
C VAL A 160 12.61 13.35 -12.49
N GLY A 161 13.42 13.27 -11.44
CA GLY A 161 14.84 13.56 -11.46
C GLY A 161 15.67 12.55 -12.24
N LYS A 162 16.99 12.76 -12.25
CA LYS A 162 17.95 11.92 -12.97
C LYS A 162 18.31 10.67 -12.16
N ASP A 163 18.04 9.48 -12.68
CA ASP A 163 18.50 8.24 -12.04
C ASP A 163 20.03 8.15 -12.00
N ARG A 164 20.55 7.70 -10.85
CA ARG A 164 21.98 7.49 -10.63
C ARG A 164 22.52 6.32 -11.47
N ARG A 165 21.69 5.30 -11.71
CA ARG A 165 22.04 4.07 -12.45
C ARG A 165 22.08 4.38 -13.95
N PRO A 166 23.21 4.16 -14.65
CA PRO A 166 23.30 4.37 -16.10
C PRO A 166 22.25 3.61 -16.90
N VAL A 167 22.04 2.32 -16.58
CA VAL A 167 21.03 1.48 -17.26
C VAL A 167 19.64 2.10 -17.18
N MET A 168 19.22 2.62 -16.01
CA MET A 168 17.88 3.18 -15.85
C MET A 168 17.66 4.47 -16.60
N ARG A 169 18.72 5.24 -16.88
CA ARG A 169 18.60 6.42 -17.75
C ARG A 169 18.32 6.02 -19.19
N VAL A 170 18.95 4.94 -19.68
CA VAL A 170 18.69 4.41 -21.03
C VAL A 170 17.29 3.82 -21.11
N VAL A 171 16.87 3.08 -20.09
CA VAL A 171 15.49 2.60 -19.96
C VAL A 171 14.49 3.76 -20.03
N GLN A 172 14.71 4.82 -19.25
CA GLN A 172 13.82 5.98 -19.24
C GLN A 172 13.66 6.60 -20.62
N LYS A 173 14.79 6.84 -21.30
CA LYS A 173 14.80 7.40 -22.66
C LYS A 173 13.99 6.55 -23.63
N LEU A 174 14.19 5.23 -23.61
CA LEU A 174 13.44 4.29 -24.44
C LEU A 174 11.92 4.39 -24.19
N PHE A 175 11.50 4.35 -22.92
CA PHE A 175 10.08 4.47 -22.56
C PHE A 175 9.48 5.84 -22.91
N LEU A 176 10.28 6.91 -22.88
CA LEU A 176 9.89 8.25 -23.27
C LEU A 176 9.91 8.51 -24.80
N GLY A 177 10.33 7.54 -25.61
CA GLY A 177 10.24 7.58 -27.07
C GLY A 177 11.56 7.78 -27.82
N GLU A 178 12.70 7.84 -27.14
CA GLU A 178 14.03 7.83 -27.77
C GLU A 178 14.38 6.38 -28.20
N THR A 179 13.77 5.92 -29.29
CA THR A 179 13.88 4.52 -29.79
C THR A 179 15.32 4.08 -30.09
N GLU A 180 16.23 5.00 -30.38
CA GLU A 180 17.66 4.73 -30.56
C GLU A 180 18.32 4.17 -29.29
N SER A 181 17.72 4.42 -28.11
CA SER A 181 18.19 3.89 -26.82
C SER A 181 18.00 2.37 -26.70
N GLU A 182 17.17 1.75 -27.56
CA GLU A 182 16.94 0.31 -27.58
C GLU A 182 18.24 -0.47 -27.81
N GLN A 183 19.02 -0.09 -28.81
CA GLN A 183 20.28 -0.77 -29.15
C GLN A 183 21.34 -0.60 -28.06
N GLU A 184 21.37 0.57 -27.42
CA GLU A 184 22.23 0.80 -26.25
C GLU A 184 21.83 -0.14 -25.10
N LEU A 185 20.54 -0.31 -24.84
CA LEU A 185 20.04 -1.16 -23.77
C LEU A 185 20.30 -2.66 -24.05
N ILE A 186 20.15 -3.10 -25.30
CA ILE A 186 20.52 -4.46 -25.75
C ILE A 186 22.02 -4.69 -25.52
N ALA A 187 22.87 -3.74 -25.92
CA ALA A 187 24.31 -3.85 -25.71
C ALA A 187 24.68 -3.93 -24.21
N MET A 188 23.96 -3.19 -23.35
CA MET A 188 24.13 -3.31 -21.89
C MET A 188 23.75 -4.69 -21.37
N ALA A 189 22.69 -5.30 -21.89
CA ALA A 189 22.23 -6.63 -21.49
C ALA A 189 23.22 -7.74 -21.89
N GLU A 190 23.81 -7.64 -23.08
CA GLU A 190 24.62 -8.71 -23.68
C GLU A 190 26.12 -8.58 -23.38
N SER A 191 26.64 -7.38 -23.14
CA SER A 191 28.08 -7.14 -22.96
C SER A 191 28.67 -7.91 -21.79
N ILE A 192 29.77 -8.65 -22.02
CA ILE A 192 30.49 -9.39 -20.98
C ILE A 192 30.96 -8.45 -19.84
N ASN A 193 31.28 -7.20 -20.16
CA ASN A 193 31.82 -6.21 -19.22
C ASN A 193 30.74 -5.47 -18.40
N SER A 194 29.45 -5.60 -18.74
CA SER A 194 28.38 -4.98 -17.97
C SER A 194 28.27 -5.58 -16.57
N LYS A 195 27.92 -4.74 -15.58
CA LYS A 195 27.63 -5.22 -14.23
C LYS A 195 26.43 -6.17 -14.26
N VAL A 196 26.43 -7.17 -13.38
CA VAL A 196 25.34 -8.16 -13.31
C VAL A 196 23.96 -7.50 -13.13
N GLY A 197 23.87 -6.42 -12.33
CA GLY A 197 22.65 -5.65 -12.17
C GLY A 197 22.21 -4.93 -13.44
N ASP A 198 23.14 -4.28 -14.16
CA ASP A 198 22.82 -3.58 -15.40
C ASP A 198 22.25 -4.56 -16.44
N LYS A 199 22.80 -5.79 -16.52
CA LYS A 199 22.27 -6.84 -17.40
C LYS A 199 20.84 -7.24 -17.05
N PHE A 200 20.57 -7.41 -15.77
CA PHE A 200 19.24 -7.77 -15.27
C PHE A 200 18.21 -6.67 -15.57
N TYR A 201 18.51 -5.43 -15.19
CA TYR A 201 17.61 -4.30 -15.40
C TYR A 201 17.39 -4.02 -16.89
N ALA A 202 18.43 -4.11 -17.72
CA ALA A 202 18.29 -3.98 -19.17
C ALA A 202 17.36 -5.06 -19.75
N SER A 203 17.56 -6.32 -19.37
CA SER A 203 16.73 -7.44 -19.85
C SER A 203 15.28 -7.33 -19.37
N LEU A 204 15.07 -6.99 -18.10
CA LEU A 204 13.73 -6.81 -17.53
C LEU A 204 12.96 -5.71 -18.28
N TYR A 205 13.57 -4.55 -18.45
CA TYR A 205 12.88 -3.42 -19.07
C TYR A 205 12.78 -3.51 -20.59
N LEU A 206 13.68 -4.22 -21.28
CA LEU A 206 13.47 -4.61 -22.69
C LEU A 206 12.25 -5.50 -22.83
N SER A 207 12.08 -6.49 -21.94
CA SER A 207 10.89 -7.34 -21.93
C SER A 207 9.60 -6.53 -21.80
N LEU A 208 9.52 -5.68 -20.76
CA LEU A 208 8.35 -4.82 -20.53
C LEU A 208 8.09 -3.85 -21.69
N TYR A 209 9.14 -3.36 -22.34
CA TYR A 209 9.03 -2.50 -23.51
C TYR A 209 8.42 -3.26 -24.70
N TYR A 210 8.96 -4.43 -25.07
CA TYR A 210 8.39 -5.23 -26.15
C TYR A 210 6.96 -5.70 -25.84
N GLU A 211 6.65 -6.02 -24.57
CA GLU A 211 5.27 -6.32 -24.15
C GLU A 211 4.34 -5.14 -24.41
N SER A 212 4.77 -3.91 -24.10
CA SER A 212 3.99 -2.69 -24.36
C SER A 212 3.80 -2.38 -25.86
N MET A 213 4.68 -2.96 -26.70
CA MET A 213 4.60 -2.90 -28.16
C MET A 213 3.83 -4.06 -28.79
N ASN A 214 3.25 -4.96 -27.97
CA ASN A 214 2.59 -6.20 -28.39
C ASN A 214 3.51 -7.20 -29.12
N ASP A 215 4.82 -7.14 -28.89
CA ASP A 215 5.78 -8.15 -29.34
C ASP A 215 6.04 -9.17 -28.22
N GLU A 216 5.17 -10.17 -28.13
CA GLU A 216 5.24 -11.20 -27.08
C GLU A 216 6.50 -12.07 -27.18
N ASN A 217 6.98 -12.35 -28.39
CA ASN A 217 8.14 -13.23 -28.59
C ASN A 217 9.41 -12.59 -28.04
N SER A 218 9.70 -11.35 -28.46
CA SER A 218 10.84 -10.60 -27.94
C SER A 218 10.70 -10.36 -26.44
N SER A 219 9.49 -10.03 -25.98
CA SER A 219 9.20 -9.86 -24.56
C SER A 219 9.55 -11.10 -23.75
N LYS A 220 9.08 -12.28 -24.17
CA LYS A 220 9.35 -13.55 -23.51
C LYS A 220 10.85 -13.85 -23.46
N GLN A 221 11.55 -13.68 -24.58
CA GLN A 221 12.99 -13.94 -24.65
C GLN A 221 13.77 -13.08 -23.63
N TRP A 222 13.48 -11.78 -23.58
CA TRP A 222 14.14 -10.88 -22.65
C TRP A 222 13.76 -11.15 -21.19
N MET A 223 12.52 -11.56 -20.90
CA MET A 223 12.12 -11.95 -19.55
C MET A 223 12.87 -13.20 -19.07
N VAL A 224 13.02 -14.21 -19.95
CA VAL A 224 13.81 -15.41 -19.67
C VAL A 224 15.26 -15.04 -19.38
N ASN A 225 15.85 -14.13 -20.15
CA ASN A 225 17.19 -13.62 -19.90
C ASN A 225 17.30 -12.92 -18.52
N ALA A 226 16.32 -12.09 -18.16
CA ALA A 226 16.29 -11.41 -16.88
C ALA A 226 16.23 -12.40 -15.71
N VAL A 227 15.27 -13.34 -15.73
CA VAL A 227 15.08 -14.34 -14.67
C VAL A 227 16.28 -15.32 -14.58
N GLY A 228 16.89 -15.66 -15.72
CA GLY A 228 18.05 -16.54 -15.79
C GLY A 228 19.40 -15.89 -15.43
N SER A 229 19.42 -14.57 -15.22
CA SER A 229 20.64 -13.78 -15.05
C SER A 229 21.42 -14.13 -13.78
N GLU A 230 22.73 -13.84 -13.79
CA GLU A 230 23.60 -14.01 -12.62
C GLU A 230 23.16 -13.13 -11.44
N TYR A 231 22.56 -11.98 -11.71
CA TYR A 231 22.03 -11.08 -10.68
C TYR A 231 20.99 -11.77 -9.81
N VAL A 232 20.03 -12.47 -10.42
CA VAL A 232 18.97 -13.21 -9.72
C VAL A 232 19.54 -14.30 -8.82
N LYS A 233 20.62 -14.95 -9.26
CA LYS A 233 21.28 -16.05 -8.52
C LYS A 233 22.12 -15.55 -7.34
N THR A 234 22.64 -14.33 -7.42
CA THR A 234 23.62 -13.79 -6.47
C THR A 234 23.04 -12.68 -5.61
N VAL A 235 23.20 -11.43 -6.02
CA VAL A 235 22.94 -10.23 -5.22
C VAL A 235 21.49 -9.76 -5.26
N GLY A 236 20.71 -10.19 -6.27
CA GLY A 236 19.34 -9.75 -6.52
C GLY A 236 18.25 -10.57 -5.83
N GLN A 237 18.60 -11.54 -4.97
CA GLN A 237 17.62 -12.48 -4.39
C GLN A 237 16.51 -11.82 -3.57
N ARG A 238 16.73 -10.60 -3.07
CA ARG A 238 15.76 -9.80 -2.30
C ARG A 238 15.34 -8.53 -3.03
N ASP A 239 15.70 -8.37 -4.29
CA ASP A 239 15.29 -7.23 -5.11
C ASP A 239 13.83 -7.44 -5.56
N PRO A 240 12.90 -6.53 -5.22
CA PRO A 240 11.52 -6.59 -5.68
C PRO A 240 11.36 -6.72 -7.20
N MET A 241 12.29 -6.18 -7.99
CA MET A 241 12.25 -6.30 -9.46
C MET A 241 12.52 -7.73 -9.93
N VAL A 242 13.27 -8.52 -9.16
CA VAL A 242 13.45 -9.95 -9.42
C VAL A 242 12.14 -10.70 -9.18
N ASP A 243 11.36 -10.31 -8.16
CA ASP A 243 10.03 -10.87 -7.92
C ASP A 243 9.06 -10.48 -9.03
N VAL A 244 9.12 -9.23 -9.51
CA VAL A 244 8.37 -8.77 -10.69
C VAL A 244 8.65 -9.66 -11.90
N ALA A 245 9.93 -9.89 -12.22
CA ALA A 245 10.30 -10.71 -13.37
C ALA A 245 9.73 -12.14 -13.28
N LYS A 246 9.79 -12.75 -12.09
CA LYS A 246 9.24 -14.09 -11.83
C LYS A 246 7.71 -14.11 -11.89
N VAL A 247 7.05 -13.09 -11.36
CA VAL A 247 5.58 -12.95 -11.42
C VAL A 247 5.13 -12.75 -12.87
N ALA A 248 5.85 -11.94 -13.66
CA ALA A 248 5.57 -11.73 -15.08
C ALA A 248 5.54 -13.05 -15.85
N MET A 249 6.59 -13.88 -15.71
CA MET A 249 6.64 -15.19 -16.35
C MET A 249 5.43 -16.06 -15.98
N LYS A 250 5.09 -16.12 -14.69
CA LYS A 250 3.94 -16.92 -14.21
C LYS A 250 2.61 -16.40 -14.75
N ARG A 251 2.37 -15.09 -14.70
CA ARG A 251 1.10 -14.47 -15.14
C ARG A 251 0.93 -14.49 -16.66
N ARG A 252 2.02 -14.58 -17.42
CA ARG A 252 2.01 -14.69 -18.88
C ARG A 252 2.13 -16.14 -19.40
N GLY A 253 2.37 -17.11 -18.52
CA GLY A 253 2.48 -18.52 -18.91
C GLY A 253 3.76 -18.84 -19.71
N TRP A 254 4.84 -18.11 -19.45
CA TRP A 254 6.10 -18.22 -20.19
C TRP A 254 7.06 -19.27 -19.65
#